data_AF-A0A8K9XM49-F1
#
_entry.id   AF-A0A8K9XM49-F1
#
_cell.length_a   1.000
_cell.length_b   1.000
_cell.length_c   1.000
_cell.angle_alpha   90.00
_cell.angle_beta   90.00
_cell.angle_gamma   90.00
#
_symmetry.space_group_name_H-M   'P 1'
#
loop_
_entity.id
_entity.type
_entity.pdbx_description
1 polymer ?
#
loop_
_entity_poly.entity_id
_entity_poly.type
_entity_poly.pdbx_seq_one_letter_code
_entity_poly.pdbx_strand_id
1 'polypeptide(L)'
;MAPFGLMFSGVCLLKKSFSLFSHASSLTRLVNVIPAVKSLTTIAGAPPKRPLNGYMRFVKQQQPLVVREYPDVKAVDVIRKIAQQWRTLTADQKQPFQQASVVAREQFKVDMQRYQSQLTPAQAAALKQERRQRLAKRKAIRRKRELNSLGKPKRPRSSFNIFMAEHFEESRGTTTQGKMKMLREDWTKLSTSQKQVYMQLAEDDKVRYKNEMKSWEEHMMDIGREDLIRRKETHKNKTATKGGKQKSKVVKTKSAGATTVRSGKKA
;
A
#
# COMPACT_ATOMS: atom_id res chain seq x y z
N MET A 1 3.17 27.50 47.71
CA MET A 1 3.03 28.81 48.39
C MET A 1 2.46 29.79 47.38
N ALA A 2 1.14 29.96 47.39
CA ALA A 2 0.42 30.96 46.63
C ALA A 2 -0.26 31.91 47.63
N PRO A 3 -0.31 33.23 47.38
CA PRO A 3 -1.19 34.10 48.13
C PRO A 3 -2.44 34.49 47.34
N PHE A 4 -3.52 34.55 48.10
CA PHE A 4 -4.92 34.84 47.79
C PHE A 4 -5.22 36.34 47.64
N GLY A 5 -6.35 36.64 46.97
CA GLY A 5 -7.18 37.84 47.13
C GLY A 5 -8.46 37.70 46.29
N LEU A 6 -9.56 37.16 46.84
CA LEU A 6 -10.75 37.87 47.39
C LEU A 6 -11.41 38.83 46.37
N MET A 7 -12.46 38.41 45.65
CA MET A 7 -13.90 38.40 46.01
C MET A 7 -14.58 39.78 45.97
N PHE A 8 -15.54 39.96 45.05
CA PHE A 8 -16.79 40.70 45.32
C PHE A 8 -17.96 40.09 44.53
N SER A 9 -19.07 39.96 45.26
CA SER A 9 -20.37 39.40 44.93
C SER A 9 -21.28 40.36 44.18
N GLY A 10 -22.21 39.84 43.37
CA GLY A 10 -23.37 40.57 42.86
C GLY A 10 -24.46 39.63 42.38
N VAL A 11 -25.44 39.37 43.26
CA VAL A 11 -26.67 38.61 42.99
C VAL A 11 -27.75 39.59 42.51
N CYS A 12 -28.46 39.25 41.42
CA CYS A 12 -29.79 39.80 41.14
C CYS A 12 -30.70 38.70 40.56
N LEU A 13 -31.62 38.24 41.40
CA LEU A 13 -32.84 37.50 41.04
C LEU A 13 -33.82 38.45 40.35
N LEU A 14 -34.51 38.01 39.29
CA LEU A 14 -35.93 38.35 39.10
C LEU A 14 -36.66 37.31 38.23
N LYS A 15 -37.85 36.96 38.72
CA LYS A 15 -38.79 35.93 38.28
C LYS A 15 -39.55 36.34 36.99
N LYS A 16 -40.03 35.34 36.23
CA LYS A 16 -41.25 35.35 35.39
C LYS A 16 -41.50 33.90 34.93
N SER A 17 -42.38 33.17 35.62
CA SER A 17 -43.82 33.01 35.38
C SER A 17 -44.14 31.89 34.39
N PHE A 18 -44.86 30.89 34.91
CA PHE A 18 -45.45 29.73 34.25
C PHE A 18 -46.37 30.11 33.07
N SER A 19 -46.28 29.35 31.98
CA SER A 19 -47.43 29.05 31.12
C SER A 19 -47.37 27.59 30.68
N LEU A 20 -48.45 26.88 31.01
CA LEU A 20 -48.77 25.52 30.55
C LEU A 20 -49.33 25.63 29.13
N PHE A 21 -48.83 24.83 28.19
CA PHE A 21 -49.61 24.43 27.01
C PHE A 21 -49.26 23.01 26.58
N SER A 22 -50.28 22.41 26.00
CA SER A 22 -50.60 21.00 25.91
C SER A 22 -49.96 20.27 24.72
N HIS A 23 -49.77 18.96 24.91
CA HIS A 23 -49.73 17.85 23.96
C HIS A 23 -49.63 18.15 22.45
N ALA A 24 -48.52 17.71 21.85
CA ALA A 24 -48.53 17.12 20.51
C ALA A 24 -47.40 16.08 20.41
N SER A 25 -47.79 14.82 20.39
CA SER A 25 -46.93 13.66 20.13
C SER A 25 -46.35 13.73 18.71
N SER A 26 -45.08 14.12 18.62
CA SER A 26 -44.28 14.03 17.39
C SER A 26 -43.44 12.77 17.43
N LEU A 27 -43.90 11.74 16.70
CA LEU A 27 -43.10 10.57 16.36
C LEU A 27 -41.97 11.02 15.43
N THR A 28 -40.83 11.39 16.00
CA THR A 28 -39.60 11.59 15.24
C THR A 28 -39.09 10.23 14.79
N ARG A 29 -39.36 9.94 13.51
CA ARG A 29 -38.84 8.80 12.77
C ARG A 29 -37.30 8.87 12.77
N LEU A 30 -36.66 8.17 13.71
CA LEU A 30 -35.22 7.93 13.68
C LEU A 30 -34.89 7.10 12.45
N VAL A 31 -34.53 7.79 11.36
CA VAL A 31 -33.97 7.15 10.17
C VAL A 31 -32.53 6.80 10.49
N ASN A 32 -32.31 5.62 11.06
CA ASN A 32 -30.99 5.03 11.16
C ASN A 32 -30.47 4.81 9.72
N VAL A 33 -29.64 5.73 9.25
CA VAL A 33 -28.82 5.54 8.07
C VAL A 33 -27.78 4.48 8.43
N ILE A 34 -28.14 3.22 8.23
CA ILE A 34 -27.19 2.11 8.25
C ILE A 34 -26.15 2.44 7.18
N PRO A 35 -24.85 2.61 7.51
CA PRO A 35 -23.84 2.74 6.49
C PRO A 35 -23.88 1.45 5.68
N ALA A 36 -24.17 1.57 4.39
CA ALA A 36 -24.20 0.46 3.46
C ALA A 36 -22.86 -0.27 3.53
N VAL A 37 -22.82 -1.35 4.32
CA VAL A 37 -21.71 -2.29 4.33
C VAL A 37 -21.68 -2.80 2.90
N LYS A 38 -20.63 -2.42 2.15
CA LYS A 38 -20.39 -2.90 0.80
C LYS A 38 -20.21 -4.41 0.89
N SER A 39 -21.33 -5.12 0.88
CA SER A 39 -21.39 -6.54 0.62
C SER A 39 -20.57 -6.74 -0.64
N LEU A 40 -19.55 -7.59 -0.54
CA LEU A 40 -18.65 -7.94 -1.63
C LEU A 40 -19.41 -8.79 -2.66
N THR A 41 -20.52 -8.28 -3.20
CA THR A 41 -21.25 -8.88 -4.30
C THR A 41 -20.30 -9.08 -5.47
N THR A 42 -20.44 -10.23 -6.10
CA THR A 42 -19.74 -10.58 -7.33
C THR A 42 -20.18 -9.58 -8.39
N ILE A 43 -19.31 -8.65 -8.75
CA ILE A 43 -19.53 -7.78 -9.91
C ILE A 43 -19.62 -8.70 -11.14
N ALA A 44 -20.68 -8.58 -11.94
CA ALA A 44 -20.82 -9.35 -13.17
C ALA A 44 -19.60 -9.12 -14.07
N GLY A 45 -18.91 -10.20 -14.47
CA GLY A 45 -17.67 -10.14 -15.25
C GLY A 45 -16.36 -10.11 -14.43
N ALA A 46 -16.42 -10.02 -13.10
CA ALA A 46 -15.23 -10.16 -12.26
C ALA A 46 -14.82 -11.63 -12.10
N PRO A 47 -13.51 -11.93 -11.94
CA PRO A 47 -13.05 -13.29 -11.67
C PRO A 47 -13.71 -13.84 -10.40
N PRO A 48 -14.21 -15.10 -10.43
CA PRO A 48 -14.75 -15.75 -9.24
C PRO A 48 -13.79 -15.62 -8.04
N LYS A 49 -14.34 -15.35 -6.86
CA LYS A 49 -13.56 -15.23 -5.62
C LYS A 49 -13.37 -16.58 -4.98
N ARG A 50 -12.20 -16.81 -4.37
CA ARG A 50 -11.93 -18.05 -3.62
C ARG A 50 -12.98 -18.21 -2.50
N PRO A 51 -13.56 -19.41 -2.33
CA PRO A 51 -14.55 -19.66 -1.30
C PRO A 51 -13.94 -19.64 0.10
N LEU A 52 -14.76 -19.32 1.09
CA LEU A 52 -14.37 -19.35 2.50
C LEU A 52 -14.13 -20.78 2.97
N ASN A 53 -13.05 -20.97 3.74
CA ASN A 53 -12.80 -22.23 4.44
C ASN A 53 -13.80 -22.42 5.61
N GLY A 54 -13.87 -23.63 6.18
CA GLY A 54 -14.83 -23.94 7.25
C GLY A 54 -14.77 -22.97 8.43
N TYR A 55 -13.56 -22.66 8.92
CA TYR A 55 -13.39 -21.67 9.99
C TYR A 55 -13.87 -20.26 9.60
N MET A 56 -13.53 -19.76 8.42
CA MET A 56 -13.95 -18.43 7.96
C MET A 56 -15.46 -18.36 7.72
N ARG A 57 -16.11 -19.47 7.39
CA ARG A 57 -17.58 -19.57 7.36
C ARG A 57 -18.17 -19.41 8.75
N PHE A 58 -17.61 -20.10 9.73
CA PHE A 58 -17.99 -19.94 11.14
C PHE A 58 -17.77 -18.50 11.62
N VAL A 59 -16.61 -17.89 11.32
CA VAL A 59 -16.34 -16.47 11.62
C VAL A 59 -17.39 -15.56 11.01
N LYS A 60 -17.73 -15.76 9.72
CA LYS A 60 -18.75 -14.94 9.04
C LYS A 60 -20.12 -15.03 9.73
N GLN A 61 -20.48 -16.19 10.27
CA GLN A 61 -21.75 -16.40 10.99
C GLN A 61 -21.71 -15.82 12.41
N GLN A 62 -20.63 -16.02 13.14
CA GLN A 62 -20.52 -15.64 14.56
C GLN A 62 -20.15 -14.18 14.78
N GLN A 63 -19.38 -13.57 13.87
CA GLN A 63 -18.94 -12.18 14.00
C GLN A 63 -20.08 -11.19 14.29
N PRO A 64 -21.20 -11.15 13.54
CA PRO A 64 -22.28 -10.21 13.85
C PRO A 64 -22.94 -10.48 15.21
N LEU A 65 -22.99 -11.73 15.67
CA LEU A 65 -23.56 -12.07 16.97
C LEU A 65 -22.69 -11.54 18.11
N VAL A 66 -21.38 -11.80 18.04
CA VAL A 66 -20.43 -11.36 19.06
C VAL A 66 -20.26 -9.83 19.03
N VAL A 67 -20.30 -9.18 17.87
CA VAL A 67 -20.29 -7.70 17.80
C VAL A 67 -21.55 -7.11 18.44
N ARG A 68 -22.72 -7.74 18.29
CA ARG A 68 -23.96 -7.28 18.93
C ARG A 68 -23.91 -7.44 20.45
N GLU A 69 -23.30 -8.51 20.95
CA GLU A 69 -23.11 -8.73 22.39
C GLU A 69 -22.03 -7.80 22.99
N TYR A 70 -21.03 -7.42 22.19
CA TYR A 70 -19.88 -6.62 22.62
C TYR A 70 -19.60 -5.46 21.65
N PRO A 71 -20.47 -4.42 21.62
CA PRO A 71 -20.37 -3.33 20.65
C PRO A 71 -19.11 -2.47 20.84
N ASP A 72 -18.61 -2.35 22.08
CA ASP A 72 -17.45 -1.52 22.41
C ASP A 72 -16.10 -2.25 22.27
N VAL A 73 -16.12 -3.55 21.97
CA VAL A 73 -14.91 -4.36 21.86
C VAL A 73 -14.30 -4.23 20.47
N LYS A 74 -12.97 -4.08 20.42
CA LYS A 74 -12.23 -4.00 19.16
C LYS A 74 -12.45 -5.27 18.33
N ALA A 75 -12.64 -5.10 17.03
CA ALA A 75 -12.88 -6.21 16.11
C ALA A 75 -11.82 -7.34 16.20
N VAL A 76 -10.56 -7.00 16.51
CA VAL A 76 -9.48 -7.99 16.69
C VAL A 76 -9.78 -8.93 17.86
N ASP A 77 -10.32 -8.40 18.96
CA ASP A 77 -10.63 -9.17 20.16
C ASP A 77 -11.91 -10.00 19.98
N VAL A 78 -12.89 -9.47 19.23
CA VAL A 78 -14.05 -10.23 18.76
C VAL A 78 -13.62 -11.47 17.96
N ILE A 79 -12.74 -11.28 16.96
CA ILE A 79 -12.23 -12.40 16.16
C ILE A 79 -11.41 -13.37 17.03
N ARG A 80 -10.66 -12.88 18.01
CA ARG A 80 -9.92 -13.73 18.96
C ARG A 80 -10.85 -14.62 19.78
N LYS A 81 -11.97 -14.08 20.27
CA LYS A 81 -12.99 -14.83 21.01
C LYS A 81 -13.63 -15.92 20.12
N ILE A 82 -13.98 -15.59 18.88
CA ILE A 82 -14.53 -16.56 17.92
C ILE A 82 -13.50 -17.65 17.59
N ALA A 83 -12.22 -17.30 17.48
CA ALA A 83 -11.15 -18.27 17.27
C ALA A 83 -11.03 -19.25 18.44
N GLN A 84 -11.23 -18.79 19.68
CA GLN A 84 -11.27 -19.65 20.86
C GLN A 84 -12.49 -20.57 20.82
N GLN A 85 -13.68 -20.04 20.54
CA GLN A 85 -14.90 -20.84 20.39
C GLN A 85 -14.74 -21.94 19.32
N TRP A 86 -14.15 -21.62 18.16
CA TRP A 86 -13.89 -22.63 17.14
C TRP A 86 -12.95 -23.74 17.63
N ARG A 87 -11.96 -23.43 18.47
CA ARG A 87 -11.06 -24.46 19.03
C ARG A 87 -11.80 -25.42 19.96
N THR A 88 -12.76 -24.92 20.74
CA THR A 88 -13.53 -25.73 21.70
C THR A 88 -14.63 -26.59 21.05
N LEU A 89 -15.06 -26.29 19.82
CA LEU A 89 -16.05 -27.11 19.12
C LEU A 89 -15.55 -28.53 18.83
N THR A 90 -16.45 -29.51 18.89
CA THR A 90 -16.16 -30.91 18.52
C THR A 90 -15.99 -31.06 17.01
N ALA A 91 -15.47 -32.21 16.58
CA ALA A 91 -15.34 -32.52 15.15
C ALA A 91 -16.69 -32.49 14.44
N ASP A 92 -17.74 -33.03 15.06
CA ASP A 92 -19.09 -33.10 14.51
C ASP A 92 -19.70 -31.70 14.33
N GLN A 93 -19.47 -30.79 15.28
CA GLN A 93 -19.94 -29.40 15.16
C GLN A 93 -19.19 -28.62 14.07
N LYS A 94 -17.92 -28.97 13.81
CA LYS A 94 -17.12 -28.38 12.74
C LYS A 94 -17.47 -28.95 11.36
N GLN A 95 -18.03 -30.15 11.32
CA GLN A 95 -18.23 -30.95 10.13
C GLN A 95 -19.09 -30.23 9.06
N PRO A 96 -20.26 -29.63 9.39
CA PRO A 96 -21.08 -28.92 8.41
C PRO A 96 -20.34 -27.77 7.72
N PHE A 97 -19.51 -27.04 8.47
CA PHE A 97 -18.70 -25.94 7.92
C PHE A 97 -17.62 -26.44 6.97
N GLN A 98 -17.02 -27.60 7.27
CA GLN A 98 -16.01 -28.22 6.42
C GLN A 98 -16.64 -28.75 5.13
N GLN A 99 -17.76 -29.48 5.21
CA GLN A 99 -18.50 -29.96 4.03
C GLN A 99 -18.94 -28.80 3.14
N ALA A 100 -19.55 -27.75 3.71
CA ALA A 100 -19.93 -26.56 2.96
C ALA A 100 -18.73 -25.86 2.30
N SER A 101 -17.54 -25.94 2.89
CA SER A 101 -16.31 -25.45 2.29
C SER A 101 -15.81 -26.32 1.14
N VAL A 102 -16.00 -27.64 1.19
CA VAL A 102 -15.63 -28.57 0.12
C VAL A 102 -16.52 -28.35 -1.10
N VAL A 103 -17.84 -28.37 -0.90
CA VAL A 103 -18.83 -28.14 -1.96
C VAL A 103 -18.57 -26.80 -2.66
N ALA A 104 -18.36 -25.73 -1.90
CA ALA A 104 -18.08 -24.43 -2.50
C ALA A 104 -16.72 -24.35 -3.23
N ARG A 105 -15.75 -25.19 -2.84
CA ARG A 105 -14.47 -25.29 -3.55
C ARG A 105 -14.64 -25.99 -4.90
N GLU A 106 -15.49 -27.00 -4.97
CA GLU A 106 -15.84 -27.68 -6.22
C GLU A 106 -16.60 -26.74 -7.15
N GLN A 107 -17.63 -26.05 -6.65
CA GLN A 107 -18.36 -25.05 -7.42
C GLN A 107 -17.42 -23.96 -7.94
N PHE A 108 -16.51 -23.46 -7.10
CA PHE A 108 -15.52 -22.47 -7.51
C PHE A 108 -14.61 -22.95 -8.65
N LYS A 109 -14.25 -24.24 -8.70
CA LYS A 109 -13.45 -24.79 -9.81
C LYS A 109 -14.24 -24.71 -11.12
N VAL A 110 -15.51 -25.12 -11.10
CA VAL A 110 -16.42 -25.07 -12.26
C VAL A 110 -16.62 -23.62 -12.70
N ASP A 111 -16.92 -22.72 -11.77
CA ASP A 111 -17.12 -21.29 -12.06
C ASP A 111 -15.85 -20.64 -12.64
N MET A 112 -14.67 -21.00 -12.13
CA MET A 112 -13.39 -20.52 -12.64
C MET A 112 -13.10 -21.03 -14.06
N GLN A 113 -13.40 -22.30 -14.35
CA GLN A 113 -13.25 -22.86 -15.69
C GLN A 113 -14.17 -22.14 -16.68
N ARG A 114 -15.45 -21.97 -16.32
CA ARG A 114 -16.42 -21.20 -17.09
C ARG A 114 -15.97 -19.76 -17.31
N TYR A 115 -15.43 -19.12 -16.29
CA TYR A 115 -14.90 -17.76 -16.40
C TYR A 115 -13.71 -17.71 -17.36
N GLN A 116 -12.78 -18.66 -17.28
CA GLN A 116 -11.62 -18.71 -18.15
C GLN A 116 -11.99 -18.96 -19.62
N SER A 117 -12.99 -19.81 -19.89
CA SER A 117 -13.45 -20.06 -21.26
C SER A 117 -14.17 -18.86 -21.89
N GLN A 118 -14.70 -17.93 -21.08
CA GLN A 118 -15.36 -16.72 -21.56
C GLN A 118 -14.38 -15.56 -21.85
N LEU A 119 -13.12 -15.67 -21.43
CA LEU A 119 -12.15 -14.59 -21.59
C LEU A 119 -11.52 -14.57 -22.98
N THR A 120 -11.41 -13.37 -23.56
CA THR A 120 -10.57 -13.18 -24.75
C THR A 120 -9.08 -13.18 -24.36
N PRO A 121 -8.16 -13.55 -25.28
CA PRO A 121 -6.72 -13.49 -25.01
C PRO A 121 -6.24 -12.11 -24.53
N ALA A 122 -6.81 -11.04 -25.09
CA ALA A 122 -6.50 -9.66 -24.69
C ALA A 122 -6.95 -9.36 -23.24
N GLN A 123 -8.16 -9.76 -22.86
CA GLN A 123 -8.65 -9.61 -21.49
C GLN A 123 -7.81 -10.43 -20.49
N ALA A 124 -7.44 -11.67 -20.85
CA ALA A 124 -6.59 -12.50 -20.03
C ALA A 124 -5.19 -11.87 -19.81
N ALA A 125 -4.60 -11.28 -20.85
CA ALA A 125 -3.34 -10.55 -20.76
C ALA A 125 -3.45 -9.31 -19.85
N ALA A 126 -4.52 -8.53 -19.99
CA ALA A 126 -4.79 -7.35 -19.15
C ALA A 126 -4.91 -7.73 -17.67
N LEU A 127 -5.67 -8.78 -17.33
CA LEU A 127 -5.80 -9.29 -15.96
C LEU A 127 -4.46 -9.76 -15.38
N LYS A 128 -3.62 -10.42 -16.20
CA LYS A 128 -2.27 -10.85 -15.80
C LYS A 128 -1.38 -9.64 -15.50
N GLN A 129 -1.44 -8.60 -16.31
CA GLN A 129 -0.69 -7.36 -16.11
C GLN A 129 -1.17 -6.61 -14.85
N GLU A 130 -2.48 -6.47 -14.65
CA GLU A 130 -3.06 -5.86 -13.46
C GLU A 130 -2.62 -6.62 -12.19
N ARG A 131 -2.67 -7.96 -12.21
CA ARG A 131 -2.18 -8.79 -11.10
C ARG A 131 -0.70 -8.56 -10.83
N ARG A 132 0.14 -8.46 -11.87
CA ARG A 132 1.58 -8.15 -11.74
C ARG A 132 1.79 -6.78 -11.09
N GLN A 133 1.08 -5.75 -11.55
CA GLN A 133 1.15 -4.40 -10.99
C GLN A 133 0.71 -4.36 -9.52
N ARG A 134 -0.41 -5.03 -9.18
CA ARG A 134 -0.92 -5.13 -7.81
C ARG A 134 0.08 -5.82 -6.87
N LEU A 135 0.71 -6.90 -7.33
CA LEU A 135 1.74 -7.60 -6.56
C LEU A 135 3.01 -6.76 -6.41
N ALA A 136 3.46 -6.08 -7.47
CA ALA A 136 4.59 -5.16 -7.42
C ALA A 136 4.34 -4.00 -6.43
N LYS A 137 3.15 -3.40 -6.46
CA LYS A 137 2.73 -2.36 -5.50
C LYS A 137 2.74 -2.89 -4.06
N ARG A 138 2.18 -4.08 -3.82
CA ARG A 138 2.20 -4.72 -2.48
C ARG A 138 3.63 -4.98 -2.00
N LYS A 139 4.52 -5.49 -2.87
CA LYS A 139 5.93 -5.73 -2.56
C LYS A 139 6.67 -4.41 -2.24
N ALA A 140 6.43 -3.36 -3.03
CA ALA A 140 7.02 -2.04 -2.80
C ALA A 140 6.56 -1.42 -1.46
N ILE A 141 5.27 -1.53 -1.12
CA ILE A 141 4.75 -1.06 0.17
C ILE A 141 5.37 -1.84 1.32
N ARG A 142 5.47 -3.18 1.21
CA ARG A 142 6.11 -4.02 2.25
C ARG A 142 7.57 -3.62 2.45
N ARG A 143 8.34 -3.49 1.35
CA ARG A 143 9.73 -3.05 1.39
C ARG A 143 9.87 -1.67 2.03
N LYS A 144 9.00 -0.72 1.69
CA LYS A 144 9.01 0.62 2.30
C LYS A 144 8.75 0.56 3.81
N ARG A 145 7.78 -0.25 4.27
CA ARG A 145 7.50 -0.43 5.70
C ARG A 145 8.68 -1.03 6.46
N GLU A 146 9.33 -2.03 5.87
CA GLU A 146 10.53 -2.65 6.43
C GLU A 146 11.69 -1.64 6.55
N LEU A 147 11.94 -0.87 5.48
CA LEU A 147 12.97 0.19 5.52
C LEU A 147 12.64 1.26 6.57
N ASN A 148 11.36 1.61 6.74
CA ASN A 148 10.93 2.55 7.75
C ASN A 148 11.10 1.98 9.17
N SER A 149 10.80 0.69 9.40
CA SER A 149 10.98 0.05 10.71
C SER A 149 12.46 -0.11 11.07
N LEU A 150 13.34 -0.24 10.07
CA LEU A 150 14.80 -0.24 10.24
C LEU A 150 15.38 1.17 10.37
N GLY A 151 14.55 2.21 10.50
CA GLY A 151 15.01 3.58 10.70
C GLY A 151 15.78 4.17 9.52
N LYS A 152 15.56 3.70 8.28
CA LYS A 152 16.32 4.19 7.12
C LYS A 152 16.20 5.71 6.98
N PRO A 153 17.33 6.45 6.91
CA PRO A 153 17.33 7.91 6.77
C PRO A 153 16.48 8.42 5.61
N LYS A 154 15.72 9.48 5.86
CA LYS A 154 14.94 10.16 4.82
C LYS A 154 15.88 10.90 3.88
N ARG A 155 15.57 10.85 2.58
CA ARG A 155 16.31 11.55 1.51
C ARG A 155 16.49 13.03 1.85
N PRO A 156 17.58 13.65 1.35
CA PRO A 156 17.83 15.05 1.62
C PRO A 156 16.73 15.92 1.01
N ARG A 157 16.32 16.96 1.74
CA ARG A 157 15.29 17.91 1.33
C ARG A 157 15.87 18.88 0.30
N SER A 158 15.11 19.16 -0.75
CA SER A 158 15.41 20.27 -1.68
C SER A 158 15.15 21.61 -0.99
N SER A 159 15.79 22.68 -1.47
CA SER A 159 15.55 24.06 -1.01
C SER A 159 14.06 24.42 -1.05
N PHE A 160 13.37 24.02 -2.12
CA PHE A 160 11.92 24.20 -2.22
C PHE A 160 11.14 23.33 -1.22
N ASN A 161 11.60 22.12 -0.87
CA ASN A 161 10.93 21.32 0.16
C ASN A 161 11.04 21.94 1.56
N ILE A 162 12.14 22.63 1.85
CA ILE A 162 12.35 23.33 3.11
C ILE A 162 11.45 24.55 3.17
N PHE A 163 11.47 25.40 2.13
CA PHE A 163 10.54 26.52 1.98
C PHE A 163 9.08 26.07 2.10
N MET A 164 8.68 25.03 1.37
CA MET A 164 7.32 24.51 1.46
C MET A 164 6.97 24.07 2.88
N ALA A 165 7.87 23.43 3.61
CA ALA A 165 7.57 22.97 4.97
C ALA A 165 7.35 24.14 5.95
N GLU A 166 8.08 25.25 5.78
CA GLU A 166 7.95 26.45 6.59
C GLU A 166 6.66 27.21 6.26
N HIS A 167 6.35 27.38 4.97
CA HIS A 167 5.24 28.24 4.52
C HIS A 167 3.92 27.49 4.30
N PHE A 168 3.87 26.17 4.53
CA PHE A 168 2.67 25.36 4.22
C PHE A 168 1.43 25.77 5.02
N GLU A 169 1.61 26.05 6.31
CA GLU A 169 0.50 26.39 7.20
C GLU A 169 -0.12 27.73 6.82
N GLU A 170 0.73 28.72 6.56
CA GLU A 170 0.40 30.11 6.21
C GLU A 170 -0.09 30.29 4.76
N SER A 171 0.18 29.31 3.89
CA SER A 171 -0.19 29.40 2.48
C SER A 171 -1.70 29.52 2.27
N ARG A 172 -2.06 30.39 1.32
CA ARG A 172 -3.46 30.65 0.94
C ARG A 172 -4.00 29.45 0.18
N GLY A 173 -5.15 28.95 0.59
CA GLY A 173 -5.84 27.86 -0.09
C GLY A 173 -6.57 26.93 0.87
N THR A 174 -7.84 26.63 0.56
CA THR A 174 -8.68 25.75 1.37
C THR A 174 -8.29 24.28 1.23
N THR A 175 -7.79 23.92 0.04
CA THR A 175 -7.37 22.56 -0.29
C THR A 175 -5.85 22.47 -0.32
N THR A 176 -5.27 21.34 0.13
CA THR A 176 -3.83 21.04 0.05
C THR A 176 -3.24 21.28 -1.35
N GLN A 177 -3.97 20.94 -2.41
CA GLN A 177 -3.53 21.19 -3.79
C GLN A 177 -3.48 22.68 -4.13
N GLY A 178 -4.43 23.47 -3.63
CA GLY A 178 -4.45 24.93 -3.79
C GLY A 178 -3.28 25.57 -3.07
N LYS A 179 -3.05 25.20 -1.81
CA LYS A 179 -1.88 25.60 -1.01
C LYS A 179 -0.56 25.33 -1.75
N MET A 180 -0.41 24.11 -2.28
CA MET A 180 0.78 23.72 -3.04
C MET A 180 0.99 24.57 -4.31
N LYS A 181 -0.10 24.93 -5.01
CA LYS A 181 -0.02 25.79 -6.19
C LYS A 181 0.45 27.19 -5.81
N MET A 182 -0.13 27.78 -4.76
CA MET A 182 0.26 29.11 -4.27
C MET A 182 1.72 29.15 -3.83
N LEU A 183 2.17 28.16 -3.05
CA LEU A 183 3.57 28.04 -2.62
C LEU A 183 4.55 27.96 -3.79
N ARG A 184 4.16 27.29 -4.88
CA ARG A 184 4.99 27.24 -6.08
C ARG A 184 5.09 28.62 -6.73
N GLU A 185 3.99 29.36 -6.81
CA GLU A 185 3.97 30.72 -7.34
C GLU A 185 4.83 31.66 -6.47
N ASP A 186 4.68 31.59 -5.15
CA ASP A 186 5.45 32.40 -4.20
C ASP A 186 6.95 32.08 -4.30
N TRP A 187 7.32 30.80 -4.38
CA TRP A 187 8.70 30.39 -4.64
C TRP A 187 9.27 30.97 -5.93
N THR A 188 8.50 31.04 -7.02
CA THR A 188 8.98 31.63 -8.26
C THR A 188 9.26 33.13 -8.13
N LYS A 189 8.44 33.84 -7.35
CA LYS A 189 8.57 35.29 -7.11
C LYS A 189 9.72 35.67 -6.17
N LEU A 190 10.20 34.75 -5.34
CA LEU A 190 11.35 35.02 -4.46
C LEU A 190 12.60 35.40 -5.25
N SER A 191 13.33 36.39 -4.74
CA SER A 191 14.62 36.79 -5.30
C SER A 191 15.67 35.70 -5.10
N THR A 192 16.76 35.78 -5.87
CA THR A 192 17.91 34.86 -5.72
C THR A 192 18.51 34.93 -4.32
N SER A 193 18.59 36.12 -3.71
CA SER A 193 19.12 36.28 -2.34
C SER A 193 18.23 35.62 -1.28
N GLN A 194 16.90 35.71 -1.41
CA GLN A 194 15.97 35.02 -0.51
C GLN A 194 16.05 33.50 -0.69
N LYS A 195 16.17 33.02 -1.94
CA LYS A 195 16.37 31.59 -2.25
C LYS A 195 17.69 31.05 -1.71
N GLN A 196 18.72 31.89 -1.59
CA GLN A 196 20.05 31.47 -1.15
C GLN A 196 20.04 30.85 0.25
N VAL A 197 19.23 31.39 1.18
CA VAL A 197 19.08 30.82 2.53
C VAL A 197 18.58 29.37 2.46
N TYR A 198 17.55 29.12 1.65
CA TYR A 198 17.01 27.78 1.44
C TYR A 198 17.97 26.85 0.69
N MET A 199 18.81 27.40 -0.20
CA MET A 199 19.86 26.65 -0.87
C MET A 199 20.92 26.18 0.12
N GLN A 200 21.36 27.04 1.03
CA GLN A 200 22.29 26.67 2.10
C GLN A 200 21.71 25.60 3.02
N LEU A 201 20.46 25.78 3.50
CA LEU A 201 19.78 24.77 4.31
C LEU A 201 19.64 23.40 3.60
N ALA A 202 19.47 23.41 2.28
CA ALA A 202 19.43 22.18 1.49
C ALA A 202 20.81 21.52 1.38
N GLU A 203 21.90 22.29 1.29
CA GLU A 203 23.26 21.74 1.36
C GLU A 203 23.54 21.12 2.74
N ASP A 204 23.12 21.78 3.83
CA ASP A 204 23.26 21.24 5.19
C ASP A 204 22.45 19.94 5.36
N ASP A 205 21.23 19.85 4.80
CA ASP A 205 20.42 18.63 4.85
C ASP A 205 21.05 17.49 4.03
N LYS A 206 21.83 17.79 2.98
CA LYS A 206 22.66 16.77 2.30
C LYS A 206 23.78 16.26 3.21
N VAL A 207 24.41 17.12 4.00
CA VAL A 207 25.45 16.71 4.98
C VAL A 207 24.83 15.82 6.05
N ARG A 208 23.71 16.23 6.64
CA ARG A 208 22.90 15.41 7.57
C ARG A 208 22.62 14.03 6.98
N TYR A 209 22.04 13.97 5.78
CA TYR A 209 21.71 12.70 5.13
C TYR A 209 22.95 11.82 4.88
N LYS A 210 24.08 12.39 4.48
CA LYS A 210 25.32 11.63 4.28
C LYS A 210 25.78 10.98 5.58
N ASN A 211 25.78 11.72 6.68
CA ASN A 211 26.20 11.24 8.00
C ASN A 211 25.25 10.15 8.51
N GLU A 212 23.93 10.41 8.52
CA GLU A 212 22.93 9.42 8.93
C GLU A 212 22.98 8.15 8.07
N MET A 213 23.15 8.27 6.76
CA MET A 213 23.25 7.12 5.86
C MET A 213 24.50 6.29 6.12
N LYS A 214 25.62 6.92 6.46
CA LYS A 214 26.86 6.20 6.79
C LYS A 214 26.65 5.34 8.03
N SER A 215 26.19 5.94 9.13
CA SER A 215 25.90 5.22 10.38
C SER A 215 24.83 4.15 10.20
N TRP A 216 23.79 4.43 9.39
CA TRP A 216 22.75 3.43 9.09
C TRP A 216 23.29 2.26 8.27
N GLU A 217 24.13 2.50 7.26
CA GLU A 217 24.73 1.42 6.45
C GLU A 217 25.68 0.57 7.29
N GLU A 218 26.48 1.17 8.17
CA GLU A 218 27.32 0.45 9.14
C GLU A 218 26.45 -0.42 10.06
N HIS A 219 25.39 0.12 10.65
CA HIS A 219 24.47 -0.66 11.47
C HIS A 219 23.79 -1.81 10.69
N MET A 220 23.46 -1.62 9.41
CA MET A 220 22.93 -2.69 8.55
C MET A 220 23.96 -3.80 8.29
N MET A 221 25.26 -3.50 8.25
CA MET A 221 26.33 -4.51 8.17
C MET A 221 26.38 -5.33 9.45
N ASP A 222 26.34 -4.67 10.61
CA ASP A 222 26.44 -5.33 11.92
C ASP A 222 25.31 -6.34 12.16
N ILE A 223 24.09 -6.05 11.68
CA ILE A 223 22.94 -6.96 11.76
C ILE A 223 22.87 -7.98 10.61
N GLY A 224 23.87 -8.02 9.72
CA GLY A 224 23.94 -8.93 8.58
C GLY A 224 22.95 -8.63 7.43
N ARG A 225 22.43 -7.40 7.34
CA ARG A 225 21.48 -6.93 6.30
C ARG A 225 22.18 -6.15 5.20
N GLU A 226 23.30 -6.68 4.71
CA GLU A 226 24.09 -6.09 3.63
C GLU A 226 23.30 -5.90 2.32
N ASP A 227 22.21 -6.67 2.13
CA ASP A 227 21.30 -6.55 1.00
C ASP A 227 20.65 -5.16 0.86
N LEU A 228 20.65 -4.37 1.94
CA LEU A 228 20.02 -3.06 2.02
C LEU A 228 20.99 -1.88 1.82
N ILE A 229 22.29 -2.15 1.79
CA ILE A 229 23.35 -1.15 1.63
C ILE A 229 23.41 -0.71 0.17
N ARG A 230 23.69 0.57 -0.08
CA ARG A 230 23.89 1.05 -1.45
C ARG A 230 25.11 0.34 -2.03
N ARG A 231 24.93 -0.34 -3.16
CA ARG A 231 26.05 -0.87 -3.94
C ARG A 231 26.92 0.32 -4.35
N LYS A 232 28.11 0.45 -3.76
CA LYS A 232 29.13 1.38 -4.28
C LYS A 232 29.48 0.88 -5.67
N GLU A 233 29.34 1.73 -6.68
CA GLU A 233 29.95 1.46 -7.97
C GLU A 233 31.47 1.42 -7.75
N THR A 234 32.02 0.23 -7.49
CA THR A 234 33.44 0.04 -7.71
C THR A 234 33.63 0.19 -9.21
N HIS A 235 34.09 1.36 -9.65
CA HIS A 235 34.81 1.49 -10.91
C HIS A 235 36.03 0.56 -10.83
N LYS A 236 35.82 -0.73 -11.08
CA LYS A 236 36.91 -1.62 -11.45
C LYS A 236 37.35 -1.12 -12.82
N ASN A 237 38.38 -0.29 -12.84
CA ASN A 237 39.19 -0.07 -14.03
C ASN A 237 39.56 -1.46 -14.56
N LYS A 238 38.87 -1.91 -15.60
CA LYS A 238 39.39 -2.99 -16.44
C LYS A 238 40.57 -2.37 -17.19
N THR A 239 41.76 -2.47 -16.61
CA THR A 239 42.97 -2.56 -17.42
C THR A 239 42.82 -3.83 -18.24
N ALA A 240 42.15 -3.72 -19.39
CA ALA A 240 42.15 -4.74 -20.41
C ALA A 240 43.56 -4.75 -20.99
N THR A 241 44.35 -5.69 -20.50
CA THR A 241 45.58 -6.16 -21.11
C THR A 241 45.36 -6.29 -22.61
N LYS A 242 46.08 -5.48 -23.41
CA LYS A 242 46.12 -5.61 -24.86
C LYS A 242 46.79 -6.95 -25.20
N GLY A 243 46.00 -8.02 -25.23
CA GLY A 243 46.38 -9.28 -25.86
C GLY A 243 46.32 -9.10 -27.38
N GLY A 244 47.46 -9.34 -28.03
CA GLY A 244 47.64 -9.18 -29.48
C GLY A 244 46.63 -9.97 -30.30
N LYS A 245 46.06 -9.30 -31.30
CA LYS A 245 45.16 -9.89 -32.28
C LYS A 245 46.01 -10.39 -33.46
N GLN A 246 46.38 -11.66 -33.47
CA GLN A 246 46.86 -12.33 -34.68
C GLN A 246 45.70 -12.37 -35.70
N LYS A 247 45.91 -11.73 -36.85
CA LYS A 247 45.01 -11.79 -38.00
C LYS A 247 45.27 -13.10 -38.76
N SER A 248 44.41 -14.10 -38.61
CA SER A 248 44.32 -15.23 -39.55
C SER A 248 43.44 -14.83 -40.72
N LYS A 249 44.06 -14.58 -41.87
CA LYS A 249 43.43 -14.26 -43.16
C LYS A 249 42.99 -15.59 -43.82
N VAL A 250 41.70 -15.92 -43.74
CA VAL A 250 41.12 -17.04 -44.49
C VAL A 250 40.89 -16.59 -45.93
N VAL A 251 41.74 -17.06 -46.84
CA VAL A 251 41.56 -16.95 -48.29
C VAL A 251 40.61 -18.07 -48.72
N LYS A 252 39.46 -17.68 -49.26
CA LYS A 252 38.46 -18.59 -49.83
C LYS A 252 38.78 -18.78 -51.31
N THR A 253 39.46 -19.88 -51.67
CA THR A 253 39.59 -20.33 -53.05
C THR A 253 38.33 -21.09 -53.46
N LYS A 254 37.74 -20.66 -54.59
CA LYS A 254 36.64 -21.34 -55.28
C LYS A 254 37.21 -22.54 -56.04
N SER A 255 36.58 -23.70 -55.95
CA SER A 255 36.72 -24.79 -56.92
C SER A 255 35.34 -25.18 -57.44
N ALA A 256 35.16 -25.05 -58.75
CA ALA A 256 34.12 -25.70 -59.55
C ALA A 256 34.13 -27.22 -59.29
N GLY A 257 33.03 -27.96 -59.25
CA GLY A 257 31.95 -27.98 -60.24
C GLY A 257 32.28 -29.04 -61.31
N ALA A 258 32.18 -30.32 -60.98
CA ALA A 258 32.27 -31.42 -61.94
C ALA A 258 31.25 -32.53 -61.61
N THR A 259 30.42 -32.77 -62.62
CA THR A 259 29.29 -33.68 -62.79
C THR A 259 29.64 -35.15 -62.56
N THR A 260 28.72 -35.94 -61.97
CA THR A 260 28.47 -37.32 -62.44
C THR A 260 27.03 -37.73 -62.12
N VAL A 261 26.30 -38.00 -63.19
CA VAL A 261 25.00 -38.66 -63.28
C VAL A 261 25.17 -40.15 -62.97
N ARG A 262 24.31 -40.75 -62.12
CA ARG A 262 23.79 -42.11 -62.40
C ARG A 262 22.51 -42.42 -61.64
N SER A 263 21.59 -42.94 -62.44
CA SER A 263 20.22 -43.40 -62.22
C SER A 263 20.01 -44.63 -61.34
N GLY A 264 18.82 -44.69 -60.73
CA GLY A 264 18.05 -45.92 -60.48
C GLY A 264 17.27 -45.89 -59.15
N LYS A 265 16.01 -46.33 -58.99
CA LYS A 265 14.84 -46.69 -59.82
C LYS A 265 13.71 -46.99 -58.80
N LYS A 266 12.43 -46.89 -59.25
CA LYS A 266 11.13 -47.23 -58.60
C LYS A 266 10.44 -46.01 -57.95
N ALA A 267 9.23 -45.58 -58.31
CA ALA A 267 8.12 -46.20 -59.06
C ALA A 267 7.71 -45.37 -60.29
#